data_AF-A0A933XN20-F1
#
_entry.id   AF-A0A933XN20-F1
#
_cell.length_a   1.000
_cell.length_b   1.000
_cell.length_c   1.000
_cell.angle_alpha   90.00
_cell.angle_beta   90.00
_cell.angle_gamma   90.00
#
_symmetry.space_group_name_H-M   'P 1'
#
loop_
_entity.id
_entity.type
_entity.pdbx_description
1 polymer ?
#
loop_
_entity_poly.entity_id
_entity_poly.type
_entity_poly.pdbx_seq_one_letter_code
_entity_poly.pdbx_strand_id
1 'polypeptide(L)' 'IAGATSAKGLRVTCRLDRRRYPVGRNVSNEELATVNVTPDAFHGEWNYTIRPRKVHKL' A
#
# COMPACT_ATOMS: atom_id res chain seq x y z
N ILE A 1 8.87 -22.70 0.09
CA ILE A 1 8.98 -21.36 0.72
C ILE A 1 10.46 -21.03 0.85
N ALA A 2 10.93 -20.00 0.15
CA ALA A 2 12.34 -19.55 0.20
C ALA A 2 12.42 -18.28 1.05
N GLY A 3 13.27 -18.27 2.08
CA GLY A 3 13.51 -17.13 2.94
C GLY A 3 14.51 -16.16 2.29
N ALA A 4 14.18 -14.88 2.23
CA ALA A 4 15.10 -13.85 1.76
C ALA A 4 16.19 -13.62 2.83
N THR A 5 17.39 -14.19 2.61
CA THR A 5 18.54 -13.98 3.48
C THR A 5 19.25 -12.68 3.10
N SER A 6 18.99 -11.59 3.82
CA SER A 6 19.74 -10.33 3.67
C SER A 6 21.08 -10.44 4.41
N ALA A 7 22.19 -10.20 3.70
CA ALA A 7 23.56 -10.27 4.24
C ALA A 7 23.85 -9.26 5.39
N LYS A 8 22.96 -8.29 5.62
CA LYS A 8 23.08 -7.27 6.68
C LYS A 8 22.26 -7.54 7.95
N GLY A 9 21.70 -8.74 8.10
CA GLY A 9 21.00 -9.11 9.35
C GLY A 9 19.82 -8.20 9.67
N LEU A 10 18.82 -8.14 8.77
CA LEU A 10 17.59 -7.41 9.03
C LEU A 10 16.80 -8.11 10.16
N ARG A 11 16.62 -7.45 11.29
CA ARG A 11 15.75 -7.95 12.37
C ARG A 11 14.29 -7.63 12.02
N VAL A 12 13.56 -8.63 11.53
CA VAL A 12 12.12 -8.51 11.26
C VAL A 12 11.36 -8.72 12.56
N THR A 13 10.56 -7.75 12.98
CA THR A 13 9.65 -7.88 14.13
C THR A 13 8.21 -7.87 13.65
N CYS A 14 7.45 -8.92 13.98
CA CYS A 14 6.02 -9.00 13.69
C CYS A 14 5.21 -8.77 14.98
N ARG A 15 4.08 -8.08 14.87
CA ARG A 15 3.12 -7.90 15.96
C ARG A 15 1.72 -8.22 15.47
N LEU A 16 0.90 -8.79 16.35
CA LEU A 16 -0.52 -9.00 16.08
C LEU A 16 -1.24 -7.65 16.05
N ASP A 17 -1.83 -7.30 14.91
CA ASP A 17 -2.79 -6.21 14.85
C ASP A 17 -4.16 -6.72 15.35
N ARG A 18 -4.66 -6.12 16.43
CA ARG A 18 -5.96 -6.46 17.04
C ARG A 18 -7.10 -5.55 16.57
N ARG A 19 -6.83 -4.64 15.63
CA ARG A 19 -7.87 -3.75 15.07
C ARG A 19 -8.93 -4.57 14.36
N ARG A 20 -10.18 -4.14 14.51
CA ARG A 20 -11.32 -4.70 13.77
C ARG A 20 -11.46 -3.94 12.46
N TYR A 21 -11.33 -4.66 11.35
CA TYR A 21 -11.55 -4.10 10.02
C TYR A 21 -12.92 -4.55 9.52
N PRO A 22 -13.80 -3.63 9.10
CA PRO A 22 -15.09 -4.00 8.52
C PRO A 22 -14.85 -4.77 7.21
N VAL A 23 -15.51 -5.91 7.09
CA VAL A 23 -15.48 -6.72 5.87
C VAL A 23 -16.43 -6.14 4.82
N GLY A 24 -16.14 -6.38 3.54
CA GLY A 24 -17.04 -6.01 2.45
C GLY A 24 -17.15 -4.52 2.17
N ARG A 25 -16.18 -3.70 2.60
CA ARG A 25 -16.12 -2.29 2.18
C ARG A 25 -15.93 -2.22 0.67
N ASN A 26 -16.99 -1.83 -0.04
CA ASN A 26 -16.92 -1.53 -1.46
C ASN A 26 -16.33 -0.13 -1.64
N VAL A 27 -15.43 0.02 -2.62
CA VAL A 27 -14.90 1.30 -3.06
C VAL A 27 -15.33 1.43 -4.51
N SER A 28 -16.07 2.48 -4.80
CA SER A 28 -16.54 2.77 -6.15
C SER A 28 -15.38 3.11 -7.09
N ASN A 29 -15.60 2.95 -8.40
CA ASN A 29 -14.58 3.31 -9.40
C ASN A 29 -14.26 4.80 -9.33
N GLU A 30 -15.26 5.63 -9.04
CA GLU A 30 -15.13 7.08 -8.87
C GLU A 30 -14.24 7.40 -7.67
N GLU A 31 -14.48 6.77 -6.51
CA GLU A 31 -13.62 6.94 -5.33
C GLU A 31 -12.18 6.50 -5.61
N LEU A 32 -11.99 5.36 -6.27
CA LEU A 32 -10.66 4.86 -6.59
C LEU A 32 -9.94 5.76 -7.60
N ALA A 33 -10.65 6.30 -8.60
CA ALA A 33 -10.11 7.24 -9.58
C ALA A 33 -9.63 8.55 -8.95
N THR A 34 -10.15 8.93 -7.77
CA THR A 34 -9.62 10.09 -7.04
C THR A 34 -8.23 9.85 -6.45
N VAL A 35 -7.75 8.62 -6.35
CA VAL A 35 -6.45 8.31 -5.75
C VAL A 35 -5.33 8.68 -6.73
N ASN A 36 -4.35 9.46 -6.27
CA ASN A 36 -3.20 9.87 -7.09
C ASN A 36 -2.15 8.75 -7.13
N VAL A 37 -2.47 7.66 -7.82
CA VAL A 37 -1.60 6.50 -8.01
C VAL A 37 -0.79 6.67 -9.29
N THR A 38 0.52 6.46 -9.20
CA THR A 38 1.42 6.36 -10.35
C THR A 38 2.00 4.95 -10.38
N PRO A 39 1.64 4.12 -11.38
CA PRO A 39 2.23 2.80 -11.58
C PRO A 39 3.74 2.91 -11.85
N ASP A 40 4.50 1.92 -11.38
CA ASP A 40 5.92 1.77 -11.74
C ASP A 40 6.07 1.20 -13.16
N ALA A 41 7.21 1.46 -13.80
CA ALA A 41 7.54 0.89 -15.10
C ALA A 41 7.74 -0.63 -15.03
N PHE A 42 8.19 -1.15 -13.89
CA PHE A 42 8.34 -2.57 -13.64
C PHE A 42 7.18 -3.10 -12.79
N HIS A 43 6.30 -3.86 -13.42
CA HIS A 43 5.10 -4.44 -12.80
C HIS A 43 4.22 -3.39 -12.10
N GLY A 44 3.80 -2.35 -12.82
CA GLY A 44 2.97 -1.26 -12.31
C GLY A 44 1.63 -1.69 -11.72
N GLU A 45 1.15 -2.87 -12.09
CA GLU A 45 -0.04 -3.51 -11.53
C GLU A 45 0.15 -3.92 -10.07
N TRP A 46 1.39 -4.13 -9.62
CA TRP A 46 1.73 -4.48 -8.23
C TRP A 46 2.53 -3.37 -7.54
N ASN A 47 3.43 -2.71 -8.28
CA ASN A 47 4.33 -1.69 -7.80
C ASN A 47 3.82 -0.31 -8.21
N TYR A 48 3.44 0.50 -7.24
CA TYR A 48 2.92 1.84 -7.51
C TYR A 48 3.27 2.81 -6.38
N THR A 49 3.27 4.10 -6.71
CA THR A 49 3.44 5.20 -5.76
C THR A 49 2.12 5.93 -5.58
N ILE A 50 1.64 6.07 -4.35
CA ILE A 50 0.51 6.96 -4.01
C ILE A 50 1.08 8.30 -3.56
N ARG A 51 0.73 9.38 -4.28
CA ARG A 51 1.17 10.73 -3.96
C ARG A 51 0.11 11.49 -3.16
N PRO A 52 0.50 12.43 -2.27
CA PRO A 52 -0.45 13.31 -1.61
C PRO A 52 -1.30 14.06 -2.64
N ARG A 53 -2.58 14.20 -2.36
CA ARG A 53 -3.45 15.10 -3.12
C ARG A 53 -3.28 16.51 -2.59
N LYS A 54 -3.17 17.50 -3.48
CA LYS A 54 -3.20 18.93 -3.12
C LYS A 54 -4.64 19.34 -2.77
N VAL A 55 -5.26 18.67 -1.81
CA VAL A 55 -6.43 19.23 -1.12
C VAL A 55 -5.89 20.36 -0.26
N HIS A 56 -6.34 21.58 -0.55
CA HIS A 56 -5.80 22.82 -0.01
C HIS A 56 -5.60 22.76 1.52
N LYS A 57 -4.46 23.28 1.99
CA LYS A 57 -4.38 23.81 3.36
C LYS A 57 -5.31 25.03 3.43
N LEU A 58 -6.07 25.11 4.52
CA LEU A 58 -6.92 26.22 4.93
C LEU A 58 -6.31 27.59 4.60
#